data_AF-A0A0G1CAX3-F1
#
_entry.id   AF-A0A0G1CAX3-F1
#
_cell.length_a   1.000
_cell.length_b   1.000
_cell.length_c   1.000
_cell.angle_alpha   90.00
_cell.angle_beta   90.00
_cell.angle_gamma   90.00
#
_symmetry.space_group_name_H-M   'P 1'
#
loop_
_entity.id
_entity.type
_entity.pdbx_description
1 polymer ?
#
loop_
_entity_poly.entity_id
_entity_poly.type
_entity_poly.pdbx_seq_one_letter_code
_entity_poly.pdbx_strand_id
1 'polypeptide(L)'
;MHRALEGVFNISTHILSRIPGGQATQYKEIALKMGEHGIVEKEFAQTKLVEMAKYRNRLVHFYAEIKPEELHQIIQNDLSDFDVFLAAIKSLLANPNKFGLTIE
;
A
#
# COMPACT_ATOMS: atom_id res chain seq x y z
N MET A 1 -3.36 7.62 -11.55
CA MET A 1 -3.76 6.45 -10.73
C MET A 1 -2.71 5.34 -10.71
N HIS A 2 -2.47 4.62 -11.81
CA HIS A 2 -1.56 3.45 -11.82
C HIS A 2 -0.19 3.70 -11.17
N ARG A 3 0.52 4.77 -11.56
CA ARG A 3 1.83 5.12 -10.98
C ARG A 3 1.80 5.39 -9.48
N ALA A 4 0.70 5.94 -8.96
CA ALA A 4 0.57 6.22 -7.52
C ALA A 4 0.43 4.90 -6.74
N LEU A 5 -0.39 3.97 -7.24
CA LEU A 5 -0.52 2.63 -6.66
C LEU A 5 0.81 1.87 -6.71
N GLU A 6 1.53 1.95 -7.83
CA GLU A 6 2.87 1.35 -7.93
C GLU A 6 3.85 1.96 -6.92
N GLY A 7 3.81 3.29 -6.73
CA GLY A 7 4.59 3.96 -5.70
C GLY A 7 4.30 3.46 -4.29
N VAL A 8 3.02 3.28 -3.93
CA VAL A 8 2.61 2.72 -2.63
C VAL A 8 3.26 1.35 -2.38
N PHE A 9 3.20 0.46 -3.36
CA PHE A 9 3.75 -0.88 -3.21
C PHE A 9 5.27 -0.93 -3.30
N ASN A 10 5.91 -0.06 -4.09
CA ASN A 10 7.37 0.05 -4.12
C ASN A 10 7.92 0.52 -2.76
N ILE A 11 7.29 1.52 -2.16
CA ILE A 11 7.62 1.99 -0.80
C ILE A 11 7.43 0.85 0.21
N SER A 12 6.28 0.18 0.17
CA SER A 12 5.95 -0.91 1.10
C SER A 12 6.96 -2.06 1.00
N THR A 13 7.28 -2.51 -0.21
CA THR A 13 8.29 -3.56 -0.45
C THR A 13 9.66 -3.15 0.08
N HIS A 14 10.07 -1.90 -0.16
CA HIS A 14 11.37 -1.40 0.31
C HIS A 14 11.44 -1.30 1.83
N ILE A 15 10.34 -0.95 2.51
CA ILE A 15 10.28 -0.96 3.97
C ILE A 15 10.35 -2.40 4.50
N LEU A 16 9.48 -3.27 3.97
CA LEU A 16 9.39 -4.66 4.40
C LEU A 16 10.68 -5.46 4.15
N SER A 17 11.47 -5.12 3.12
CA SER A 17 12.74 -5.80 2.86
C SER A 17 13.77 -5.61 3.97
N ARG A 18 13.60 -4.60 4.84
CA ARG A 18 14.44 -4.35 6.01
C ARG A 18 13.94 -5.03 7.28
N ILE A 19 12.76 -5.65 7.24
CA ILE A 19 12.14 -6.28 8.42
C ILE A 19 12.31 -7.79 8.32
N PRO A 20 12.87 -8.47 9.33
CA PRO A 20 12.93 -9.93 9.38
C PRO A 20 11.53 -10.54 9.18
N GLY A 21 11.39 -11.41 8.17
CA GLY A 21 10.10 -12.03 7.83
C GLY A 21 9.15 -11.15 7.02
N GLY A 22 9.52 -9.90 6.69
CA GLY A 22 8.68 -8.95 5.94
C GLY A 22 8.58 -9.20 4.44
N GLN A 23 9.45 -10.04 3.86
CA GLN A 23 9.51 -10.28 2.42
C GLN A 23 8.21 -10.89 1.89
N ALA A 24 7.70 -10.35 0.78
CA ALA A 24 6.51 -10.81 0.09
C ALA A 24 6.69 -10.61 -1.41
N THR A 25 6.02 -11.44 -2.22
CA THR A 25 6.15 -11.40 -3.69
C THR A 25 4.91 -10.84 -4.37
N GLN A 26 3.75 -10.94 -3.71
CA GLN A 26 2.47 -10.48 -4.27
C GLN A 26 2.06 -9.17 -3.60
N TYR A 27 1.50 -8.23 -4.37
CA TYR A 27 1.03 -6.94 -3.83
C TYR A 27 0.00 -7.09 -2.70
N LYS A 28 -0.88 -8.10 -2.80
CA LYS A 28 -1.83 -8.40 -1.73
C LYS A 28 -1.12 -8.83 -0.45
N GLU A 29 -0.10 -9.67 -0.57
CA GLU A 29 0.71 -10.12 0.56
C GLU A 29 1.50 -8.96 1.17
N ILE A 30 2.09 -8.10 0.34
CA ILE A 30 2.75 -6.85 0.76
C ILE A 30 1.78 -5.99 1.59
N ALA A 31 0.54 -5.78 1.11
CA ALA A 31 -0.46 -5.02 1.84
C ALA A 31 -0.75 -5.60 3.23
N LEU A 32 -0.92 -6.93 3.32
CA LEU A 32 -1.20 -7.61 4.59
C LEU A 32 -0.02 -7.52 5.55
N LYS A 33 1.21 -7.73 5.07
CA LYS A 33 2.43 -7.64 5.89
C LYS A 33 2.65 -6.24 6.48
N MET A 34 2.28 -5.19 5.75
CA MET A 34 2.30 -3.83 6.30
C MET A 34 1.43 -3.71 7.56
N GLY A 35 0.28 -4.39 7.60
CA GLY A 35 -0.58 -4.45 8.79
C GLY A 35 -0.07 -5.40 9.87
N GLU A 36 0.49 -6.56 9.49
CA GLU A 36 1.07 -7.53 10.43
C GLU A 36 2.24 -6.95 11.23
N HIS A 37 3.09 -6.14 10.59
CA HIS A 37 4.17 -5.41 11.25
C HIS A 37 3.73 -4.08 11.87
N GLY A 38 2.42 -3.79 11.88
CA GLY A 38 1.85 -2.60 12.50
C GLY A 38 2.22 -1.28 11.83
N ILE A 39 2.81 -1.31 10.63
CA ILE A 39 3.24 -0.10 9.89
C ILE A 39 2.01 0.73 9.48
N VAL A 40 0.95 0.04 9.06
CA VAL A 40 -0.38 0.62 8.86
C VAL A 40 -1.38 -0.07 9.79
N GLU A 41 -2.52 0.56 10.04
CA GLU A 41 -3.64 -0.06 10.76
C GLU A 41 -4.07 -1.37 10.08
N LYS A 42 -4.32 -2.42 10.88
CA LYS A 42 -4.63 -3.76 10.37
C LYS A 42 -5.91 -3.77 9.52
N GLU A 43 -6.91 -3.01 9.94
CA GLU A 43 -8.15 -2.85 9.18
C GLU A 43 -7.89 -2.19 7.82
N PHE A 44 -7.09 -1.13 7.78
CA PHE A 44 -6.70 -0.45 6.54
C PHE A 44 -5.92 -1.37 5.60
N ALA A 45 -5.00 -2.17 6.14
CA ALA A 45 -4.27 -3.19 5.38
C ALA A 45 -5.21 -4.20 4.73
N GLN A 46 -6.14 -4.78 5.50
CA GLN A 46 -7.03 -5.86 5.06
C GLN A 46 -8.13 -5.40 4.11
N THR A 47 -8.52 -4.13 4.20
CA THR A 47 -9.58 -3.54 3.38
C THR A 47 -8.97 -2.71 2.24
N LYS A 48 -8.59 -1.47 2.52
CA LYS A 48 -8.20 -0.48 1.52
C LYS A 48 -6.92 -0.83 0.78
N LEU A 49 -5.85 -1.18 1.50
CA LEU A 49 -4.55 -1.43 0.87
C LEU A 49 -4.57 -2.71 0.00
N VAL A 50 -5.34 -3.72 0.40
CA VAL A 50 -5.60 -4.91 -0.44
C VAL A 50 -6.42 -4.56 -1.68
N GLU A 51 -7.44 -3.71 -1.59
CA GLU A 51 -8.19 -3.26 -2.77
C GLU A 51 -7.30 -2.43 -3.72
N MET A 52 -6.44 -1.57 -3.18
CA MET A 52 -5.42 -0.86 -3.96
C MET A 52 -4.49 -1.83 -4.72
N ALA A 53 -4.08 -2.94 -4.09
CA ALA A 53 -3.27 -3.98 -4.74
C ALA A 53 -4.02 -4.64 -5.92
N LYS A 54 -5.28 -5.00 -5.71
CA LYS A 54 -6.14 -5.60 -6.75
C LYS A 54 -6.33 -4.63 -7.91
N TYR A 55 -6.63 -3.36 -7.61
CA TYR A 55 -6.90 -2.36 -8.63
C TYR A 55 -5.66 -2.04 -9.47
N ARG A 56 -4.46 -2.03 -8.86
CA ARG A 56 -3.19 -1.90 -9.60
C ARG A 56 -3.05 -3.00 -10.65
N ASN A 57 -3.29 -4.26 -10.28
CA ASN A 57 -3.23 -5.38 -11.22
C ASN A 57 -4.26 -5.24 -12.33
N ARG A 58 -5.47 -4.78 -11.98
CA ARG A 58 -6.55 -4.57 -12.95
C ARG A 58 -6.20 -3.50 -13.98
N LEU A 59 -5.58 -2.40 -13.57
CA LEU A 59 -5.13 -1.32 -14.46
C LEU A 59 -4.10 -1.74 -15.51
N VAL A 60 -3.39 -2.86 -15.30
CA VAL A 60 -2.41 -3.39 -16.25
C VAL A 60 -2.99 -4.54 -17.06
N HIS A 61 -3.54 -5.55 -16.38
CA HIS A 61 -3.92 -6.81 -17.02
C HIS A 61 -5.32 -6.81 -17.62
N PHE A 62 -6.23 -5.99 -17.08
CA PHE A 62 -7.64 -5.96 -17.45
C PHE A 62 -8.08 -4.54 -17.81
N TYR A 63 -7.16 -3.72 -18.34
CA TYR A 63 -7.43 -2.30 -18.61
C TYR A 63 -8.62 -2.08 -19.55
N ALA A 64 -8.85 -3.00 -20.49
CA ALA A 64 -9.96 -2.95 -21.43
C ALA A 64 -11.33 -3.15 -20.75
N GLU A 65 -11.35 -3.71 -19.54
CA GLU A 65 -12.56 -3.98 -18.76
C GLU A 65 -12.85 -2.87 -17.73
N ILE A 66 -11.97 -1.87 -17.61
CA ILE A 66 -12.13 -0.76 -16.67
C ILE A 66 -12.99 0.32 -17.33
N LYS A 67 -14.13 0.61 -16.70
CA LYS A 67 -15.05 1.65 -17.17
C LYS A 67 -14.57 3.04 -16.73
N PRO A 68 -14.67 4.07 -17.58
CA PRO A 68 -14.32 5.44 -17.21
C PRO A 68 -15.03 5.93 -15.94
N GLU A 69 -16.30 5.56 -15.75
CA GLU A 69 -17.12 5.96 -14.61
C GLU A 69 -16.59 5.37 -13.29
N GLU A 70 -16.15 4.10 -13.32
CA GLU A 70 -15.53 3.44 -12.17
C GLU A 70 -14.23 4.15 -11.78
N LEU A 71 -13.37 4.44 -12.75
CA LEU A 71 -12.12 5.16 -12.49
C LEU A 71 -12.37 6.56 -11.93
N HIS A 72 -13.37 7.26 -12.47
CA HIS A 72 -13.78 8.57 -12.00
C HIS A 72 -14.27 8.52 -10.53
N GLN A 73 -15.07 7.52 -10.17
CA GLN A 73 -15.52 7.33 -8.78
C GLN A 73 -14.36 7.10 -7.82
N ILE A 74 -13.39 6.26 -8.18
CA ILE A 74 -12.22 5.99 -7.35
C ILE A 74 -11.38 7.26 -7.16
N ILE A 75 -11.18 8.03 -8.23
CA ILE A 75 -10.44 9.31 -8.16
C ILE A 75 -11.19 10.35 -7.32
N GLN A 76 -12.52 10.33 -7.26
CA GLN A 76 -13.24 11.28 -6.42
C GLN A 76 -13.34 10.85 -4.95
N ASN A 77 -13.49 9.55 -4.69
CA ASN A 77 -13.91 9.07 -3.37
C ASN A 77 -12.80 8.40 -2.56
N ASP A 78 -11.78 7.82 -3.22
CA ASP A 78 -10.79 6.97 -2.54
C ASP A 78 -9.39 7.61 -2.48
N LEU A 79 -9.19 8.84 -2.99
CA LEU A 79 -7.87 9.49 -2.93
C LEU A 79 -7.37 9.72 -1.49
N SER A 80 -8.27 9.87 -0.52
CA SER A 80 -7.91 10.00 0.90
C SER A 80 -7.20 8.76 1.46
N ASP A 81 -7.35 7.60 0.83
CA ASP A 81 -6.63 6.39 1.24
C ASP A 81 -5.10 6.56 1.07
N PHE A 82 -4.66 7.40 0.12
CA PHE A 82 -3.24 7.77 0.01
C PHE A 82 -2.76 8.62 1.19
N ASP A 83 -3.60 9.50 1.73
CA ASP A 83 -3.24 10.32 2.88
C ASP A 83 -3.06 9.46 4.13
N VAL A 84 -3.94 8.47 4.33
CA VAL A 84 -3.81 7.49 5.41
C VAL A 84 -2.49 6.72 5.29
N PHE A 85 -2.19 6.21 4.09
CA PHE A 85 -0.91 5.53 3.84
C PHE A 85 0.29 6.44 4.09
N LEU A 86 0.31 7.66 3.54
CA LEU A 86 1.43 8.59 3.69
C LEU A 86 1.61 9.05 5.14
N ALA A 87 0.54 9.21 5.90
CA ALA A 87 0.61 9.51 7.33
C ALA A 87 1.30 8.38 8.10
N ALA A 88 0.96 7.11 7.80
CA ALA A 88 1.60 5.95 8.37
C ALA A 88 3.11 5.90 8.03
N ILE A 89 3.48 6.14 6.77
CA ILE A 89 4.89 6.18 6.35
C ILE A 89 5.64 7.32 7.06
N LYS A 90 5.07 8.52 7.16
CA LYS A 90 5.67 9.64 7.91
C LYS A 90 5.88 9.28 9.39
N SER A 91 4.90 8.63 10.01
CA SER A 91 5.00 8.15 11.40
C SER A 91 6.13 7.13 11.57
N LEU A 92 6.29 6.21 10.61
CA LEU A 92 7.40 5.26 10.58
C LEU A 92 8.75 5.96 10.47
N LEU A 93 8.90 6.90 9.53
CA LEU A 93 10.16 7.62 9.33
C LEU A 93 10.54 8.48 10.55
N ALA A 94 9.55 9.02 11.26
CA ALA A 94 9.78 9.76 12.49
C ALA A 94 10.16 8.86 13.67
N ASN A 95 9.71 7.60 13.68
CA ASN A 95 9.91 6.66 14.80
C ASN A 95 10.27 5.23 14.34
N PRO A 96 11.37 5.03 13.60
CA PRO A 96 11.66 3.73 12.96
C PRO A 96 11.92 2.62 13.97
N ASN A 97 12.50 2.95 15.14
CA ASN A 97 12.75 1.99 16.22
C ASN A 97 11.48 1.30 16.73
N LYS A 98 10.31 1.97 16.66
CA LYS A 98 9.01 1.40 17.07
C LYS A 98 8.63 0.19 16.20
N PHE A 99 9.14 0.14 14.97
CA PHE A 99 8.85 -0.88 13.97
C PHE A 99 10.01 -1.86 13.78
N GLY A 100 11.01 -1.84 14.68
CA GLY A 100 12.19 -2.69 14.58
C GLY A 100 13.14 -2.32 13.44
N LEU A 101 13.09 -1.06 12.96
CA LEU A 101 13.98 -0.53 11.93
C LEU A 101 15.07 0.35 12.57
N THR A 102 16.31 0.15 12.15
CA THR A 102 17.44 1.03 12.48
C THR A 102 17.71 1.99 11.33
N ILE A 103 17.87 3.29 11.62
CA ILE A 103 18.39 4.25 10.63
C ILE A 103 19.91 4.07 10.60
N GLU A 104 20.46 3.67 9.45
CA GLU A 104 21.90 3.73 9.17
C GLU A 104 22.33 5.16 8.81
#